data_AF-A0AAV6AFS6-F1
#
_entry.id   AF-A0AAV6AFS6-F1
#
_cell.length_a   1.000
_cell.length_b   1.000
_cell.length_c   1.000
_cell.angle_alpha   90.00
_cell.angle_beta   90.00
_cell.angle_gamma   90.00
#
_symmetry.space_group_name_H-M   'P 1'
#
loop_
_entity.id
_entity.type
_entity.pdbx_description
1 polymer ?
#
loop_
_entity_poly.entity_id
_entity_poly.type
_entity_poly.pdbx_seq_one_letter_code
_entity_poly.pdbx_strand_id
1 'polypeptide(L)'
;MPERPASLTIFGASPSPAVVTVTTASPGQRFVRAGRSAGVLWAFAVGFVFVPGLHFVLVPTFLILGAVAGLRQLRGTEVVSGVHGTCPRCGREQDFTAGNRLTPSWRLDCPACHNTLTLTLEAEPVPSDVTPRA
;
A
#
# COMPACT_ATOMS: atom_id res chain seq x y z
N MET A 1 -11.34 -1.26 12.83
CA MET A 1 -10.59 -1.33 11.54
C MET A 1 -11.09 -0.17 10.70
N PRO A 2 -10.23 0.67 10.11
CA PRO A 2 -10.70 1.78 9.28
C PRO A 2 -11.21 1.23 7.95
N GLU A 3 -12.50 1.36 7.72
CA GLU A 3 -13.17 1.09 6.44
C GLU A 3 -13.20 2.40 5.64
N ARG A 4 -12.80 2.35 4.37
CA ARG A 4 -12.84 3.51 3.46
C ARG A 4 -13.83 3.22 2.33
N PRO A 5 -14.76 4.14 2.02
CA PRO A 5 -15.64 3.97 0.87
C PRO A 5 -14.82 4.05 -0.42
N ALA A 6 -15.15 3.20 -1.38
CA ALA A 6 -14.59 3.20 -2.72
C ALA A 6 -15.68 2.86 -3.74
N SER A 7 -15.41 3.16 -5.00
CA SER A 7 -16.29 2.80 -6.10
C SER A 7 -15.58 1.83 -7.06
N LEU A 8 -16.29 0.76 -7.42
CA LEU A 8 -15.87 -0.19 -8.45
C LEU A 8 -16.46 0.24 -9.78
N THR A 9 -15.60 0.45 -10.76
CA THR A 9 -15.97 0.86 -12.11
C THR A 9 -15.45 -0.15 -13.13
N ILE A 10 -16.24 -0.35 -14.19
CA ILE A 10 -15.85 -1.14 -15.36
C ILE A 10 -16.41 -0.46 -16.60
N PHE A 11 -15.71 -0.60 -17.72
CA PHE A 11 -16.19 -0.10 -18.99
C PHE A 11 -17.52 -0.77 -19.37
N GLY A 12 -18.59 0.04 -19.52
CA GLY A 12 -19.91 -0.43 -19.95
C GLY A 12 -20.90 -0.86 -18.86
N ALA A 13 -20.63 -0.58 -17.57
CA ALA A 13 -21.60 -0.78 -16.49
C ALA A 13 -21.62 0.38 -15.50
N SER A 14 -22.73 0.53 -14.76
CA SER A 14 -22.88 1.55 -13.73
C SER A 14 -21.91 1.31 -12.57
N PRO A 15 -21.30 2.37 -12.00
CA PRO A 15 -20.44 2.25 -10.81
C PRO A 15 -21.18 1.56 -9.66
N SER A 16 -20.49 0.67 -8.95
CA SER A 16 -21.03 -0.03 -7.77
C SER A 16 -20.24 0.35 -6.51
N PRO A 17 -20.90 0.60 -5.37
CA PRO A 17 -20.22 0.92 -4.12
C PRO A 17 -19.42 -0.29 -3.60
N ALA A 18 -18.23 -0.02 -3.07
CA ALA A 18 -17.37 -0.99 -2.43
C ALA A 18 -16.75 -0.40 -1.15
N VAL A 19 -16.39 -1.27 -0.22
CA VAL A 19 -15.74 -0.91 1.03
C VAL A 19 -14.34 -1.50 1.04
N VAL A 20 -13.34 -0.65 1.30
CA VAL A 20 -11.95 -1.06 1.38
C VAL A 20 -11.55 -1.19 2.84
N THR A 21 -11.16 -2.40 3.24
CA THR A 21 -10.55 -2.63 4.53
C THR A 21 -9.06 -2.31 4.41
N VAL A 22 -8.63 -1.27 5.13
CA VAL A 22 -7.22 -0.90 5.20
C VAL A 22 -6.64 -1.47 6.49
N THR A 23 -5.59 -2.27 6.37
CA THR A 23 -4.81 -2.69 7.54
C THR A 23 -3.50 -1.91 7.55
N THR A 24 -3.30 -1.15 8.62
CA THR A 24 -1.99 -0.57 8.89
C THR A 24 -1.06 -1.71 9.28
N ALA A 25 0.00 -1.92 8.48
CA ALA A 25 1.04 -2.89 8.85
C ALA A 25 1.55 -2.52 10.26
N SER A 26 1.67 -3.49 11.17
CA SER A 26 2.06 -3.20 12.54
C SER A 26 3.47 -2.58 12.58
N PRO A 27 3.73 -1.59 13.45
CA PRO A 27 5.04 -0.94 13.53
C PRO A 27 6.17 -1.96 13.72
N GLY A 28 5.94 -3.05 14.46
CA GLY A 28 6.89 -4.14 14.65
C GLY A 28 7.31 -4.84 13.35
N GLN A 29 6.37 -5.21 12.47
CA GLN A 29 6.72 -5.81 11.17
C GLN A 29 7.50 -4.85 10.26
N ARG A 30 7.25 -3.53 10.39
CA ARG A 30 7.99 -2.49 9.65
C ARG A 30 9.44 -2.41 10.13
N PHE A 31 9.67 -2.41 11.44
CA PHE A 31 11.00 -2.39 12.02
C PHE A 31 11.79 -3.66 11.69
N VAL A 32 11.17 -4.83 11.68
CA VAL A 32 11.85 -6.10 11.32
C VAL A 32 12.31 -6.08 9.86
N ARG A 33 11.45 -5.62 8.92
CA ARG A 33 11.82 -5.52 7.50
C ARG A 33 12.88 -4.45 7.25
N ALA A 34 12.74 -3.27 7.87
CA ALA A 34 13.70 -2.18 7.77
C ALA A 34 15.06 -2.55 8.40
N GLY A 35 15.04 -3.20 9.56
CA GLY A 35 16.23 -3.66 10.26
C GLY A 35 16.98 -4.76 9.51
N ARG A 36 16.27 -5.63 8.78
CA ARG A 36 16.92 -6.69 7.97
C ARG A 36 17.70 -6.10 6.80
N SER A 37 17.14 -5.15 6.05
CA SER A 37 17.85 -4.51 4.94
C SER A 37 19.00 -3.63 5.43
N ALA A 38 18.76 -2.83 6.48
CA ALA A 38 19.80 -2.01 7.10
C ALA A 38 20.93 -2.87 7.69
N GLY A 39 20.58 -3.96 8.39
CA GLY A 39 21.53 -4.86 9.03
C GLY A 39 22.46 -5.55 8.04
N VAL A 40 21.98 -5.94 6.85
CA VAL A 40 22.84 -6.50 5.80
C VAL A 40 23.84 -5.47 5.30
N LEU A 41 23.38 -4.24 5.01
CA LEU A 41 24.26 -3.14 4.57
C LEU A 41 25.28 -2.77 5.65
N TRP A 42 24.88 -2.76 6.91
CA TRP A 42 25.78 -2.47 8.03
C TRP A 42 26.78 -3.61 8.30
N ALA A 43 26.40 -4.87 8.08
CA ALA A 43 27.34 -5.98 8.14
C ALA A 43 28.46 -5.84 7.09
N PHE A 44 28.12 -5.41 5.86
CA PHE A 44 29.12 -5.05 4.86
C PHE A 44 29.99 -3.87 5.32
N ALA A 45 29.39 -2.82 5.89
CA ALA A 45 30.14 -1.68 6.42
C ALA A 45 31.20 -2.11 7.44
N VAL A 46 30.85 -2.99 8.39
CA VAL A 46 31.79 -3.53 9.39
C VAL A 46 32.92 -4.32 8.73
N GLY A 47 32.60 -5.14 7.71
CA GLY A 47 33.62 -5.87 6.96
C GLY A 47 34.65 -4.96 6.25
N PHE A 48 34.20 -3.80 5.75
CA PHE A 48 35.07 -2.85 5.07
C PHE A 48 35.92 -1.96 5.99
N VAL A 49 35.70 -1.99 7.31
CA VAL A 49 36.57 -1.30 8.28
C VAL A 49 38.02 -1.81 8.20
N PHE A 50 38.21 -3.09 7.86
CA PHE A 50 39.52 -3.71 7.72
C PHE A 50 40.27 -3.34 6.43
N VAL A 51 39.73 -2.42 5.61
CA VAL A 51 40.36 -1.97 4.36
C VAL A 51 40.72 -0.48 4.49
N PRO A 52 41.93 -0.13 4.99
CA PRO A 52 42.32 1.25 5.31
C PRO A 52 42.20 2.24 4.15
N GLY A 53 42.35 1.82 2.90
CA GLY A 53 42.13 2.70 1.75
C GLY A 53 40.66 2.99 1.46
N LEU A 54 39.78 2.01 1.67
CA LEU A 54 38.41 2.03 1.16
C LEU A 54 37.37 2.30 2.26
N HIS A 55 37.74 2.14 3.53
CA HIS A 55 36.85 2.32 4.68
C HIS A 55 36.28 3.76 4.78
N PHE A 56 37.07 4.78 4.45
CA PHE A 56 36.63 6.18 4.47
C PHE A 56 35.48 6.48 3.50
N VAL A 57 35.28 5.64 2.48
CA VAL A 57 34.20 5.80 1.49
C VAL A 57 33.11 4.78 1.72
N LEU A 58 33.47 3.49 1.84
CA LEU A 58 32.49 2.41 1.92
C LEU A 58 31.72 2.39 3.24
N VAL A 59 32.40 2.60 4.37
CA VAL A 59 31.73 2.59 5.68
C VAL A 59 30.65 3.67 5.76
N PRO A 60 30.93 4.97 5.50
CA PRO A 60 29.88 5.98 5.53
C PRO A 60 28.80 5.75 4.47
N THR A 61 29.18 5.28 3.27
CA THR A 61 28.21 5.02 2.19
C THR A 61 27.24 3.90 2.57
N PHE A 62 27.72 2.77 3.08
CA PHE A 62 26.86 1.66 3.52
C PHE A 62 26.03 2.01 4.75
N LEU A 63 26.56 2.80 5.68
CA LEU A 63 25.78 3.31 6.82
C LEU A 63 24.62 4.20 6.36
N ILE A 64 24.90 5.17 5.47
CA ILE A 64 23.88 6.08 4.92
C ILE A 64 22.85 5.30 4.10
N LEU A 65 23.30 4.40 3.20
CA LEU A 65 22.40 3.58 2.38
C LEU A 65 21.51 2.69 3.25
N GLY A 66 22.05 2.07 4.29
CA GLY A 66 21.27 1.27 5.25
C GLY A 66 20.21 2.10 5.97
N ALA A 67 20.58 3.28 6.46
CA ALA A 67 19.65 4.19 7.11
C ALA A 67 18.54 4.67 6.16
N VAL A 68 18.89 5.12 4.95
CA VAL A 68 17.93 5.59 3.94
C VAL A 68 17.02 4.45 3.48
N ALA A 69 17.54 3.25 3.25
CA ALA A 69 16.74 2.09 2.88
C ALA A 69 15.74 1.71 3.99
N GLY A 70 16.18 1.72 5.25
CA GLY A 70 15.32 1.50 6.41
C GLY A 70 14.22 2.57 6.53
N LEU A 71 14.57 3.85 6.42
CA LEU A 71 13.63 4.97 6.44
C LEU A 71 12.60 4.90 5.31
N ARG A 72 13.01 4.51 4.09
CA ARG A 72 12.08 4.30 2.96
C ARG A 72 11.11 3.16 3.24
N GLN A 73 11.56 2.08 3.88
CA GLN A 73 10.71 0.94 4.21
C GLN A 73 9.67 1.27 5.31
N LEU A 74 10.01 2.18 6.23
CA LEU A 74 9.10 2.66 7.28
C LEU A 74 7.96 3.53 6.72
N ARG A 75 8.16 4.20 5.58
CA ARG A 75 7.18 5.09 4.94
C ARG A 75 6.10 4.37 4.11
N GLY A 76 6.19 3.04 3.92
CA GLY A 76 5.11 2.25 3.31
C GLY A 76 3.97 2.04 4.32
N THR A 77 3.08 3.02 4.43
CA THR A 77 2.22 3.17 5.62
C THR A 77 0.87 2.45 5.57
N GLU A 78 0.34 2.13 4.39
CA GLU A 78 -1.01 1.58 4.25
C GLU A 78 -1.05 0.42 3.26
N VAL A 79 -1.49 -0.73 3.77
CA VAL A 79 -1.66 -1.97 3.01
C VAL A 79 -3.16 -2.22 2.93
N VAL A 80 -3.66 -2.45 1.73
CA VAL A 80 -5.05 -2.88 1.56
C VAL A 80 -5.13 -4.34 1.94
N SER A 81 -5.96 -4.70 2.91
CA SER A 81 -6.11 -6.09 3.36
C SER A 81 -7.28 -6.80 2.69
N GLY A 82 -8.28 -6.04 2.25
CA GLY A 82 -9.42 -6.58 1.53
C GLY A 82 -10.26 -5.48 0.92
N VAL A 83 -10.97 -5.81 -0.14
CA VAL A 83 -11.99 -4.96 -0.76
C VAL A 83 -13.25 -5.79 -0.80
N HIS A 84 -14.31 -5.32 -0.15
CA HIS A 84 -15.61 -5.95 -0.21
C HIS A 84 -16.54 -5.13 -1.11
N GLY A 85 -17.27 -5.77 -2.02
CA GLY A 85 -18.23 -5.04 -2.84
C GLY A 85 -18.96 -5.92 -3.84
N THR A 86 -19.91 -5.30 -4.53
CA THR A 86 -20.67 -5.96 -5.58
C THR A 86 -20.00 -5.73 -6.94
N CYS A 87 -19.78 -6.79 -7.70
CA CYS A 87 -19.27 -6.65 -9.06
C CYS A 87 -20.35 -6.04 -9.98
N PRO A 88 -20.11 -4.89 -10.64
CA PRO A 88 -21.11 -4.24 -11.49
C PRO A 88 -21.49 -5.04 -12.74
N ARG A 89 -20.69 -6.06 -13.12
CA ARG A 89 -20.95 -6.89 -14.30
C ARG A 89 -21.76 -8.16 -13.99
N CYS A 90 -21.41 -8.87 -12.92
CA CYS A 90 -22.09 -10.12 -12.57
C CYS A 90 -23.07 -9.99 -11.40
N GLY A 91 -23.11 -8.83 -10.73
CA GLY A 91 -24.00 -8.57 -9.59
C GLY A 91 -23.68 -9.38 -8.33
N ARG A 92 -22.57 -10.11 -8.30
CA ARG A 92 -22.18 -10.94 -7.15
C ARG A 92 -21.40 -10.10 -6.14
N GLU A 93 -21.83 -10.17 -4.89
CA GLU A 93 -21.11 -9.64 -3.72
C GLU A 93 -20.00 -10.60 -3.31
N GLN A 94 -18.78 -10.08 -3.14
CA GLN A 94 -17.60 -10.89 -2.88
C GLN A 94 -16.43 -10.06 -2.35
N ASP A 95 -15.51 -10.74 -1.69
CA ASP A 95 -14.22 -10.19 -1.29
C ASP A 95 -13.22 -10.25 -2.44
N PHE A 96 -12.71 -9.09 -2.84
CA PHE A 96 -11.63 -8.94 -3.79
C PHE A 96 -10.29 -8.86 -3.06
N THR A 97 -9.32 -9.64 -3.52
CA THR A 97 -7.95 -9.55 -3.04
C THR A 97 -7.29 -8.31 -3.63
N ALA A 98 -7.09 -7.28 -2.81
CA ALA A 98 -6.37 -6.09 -3.22
C ALA A 98 -4.86 -6.23 -3.02
N GLY A 99 -4.09 -5.56 -3.87
CA GLY A 99 -2.63 -5.55 -3.77
C GLY A 99 -2.14 -4.88 -2.49
N ASN A 100 -0.97 -5.31 -2.01
CA ASN A 100 -0.39 -4.91 -0.73
C ASN A 100 -0.04 -3.41 -0.58
N ARG A 101 -0.35 -2.54 -1.56
CA ARG A 101 -0.02 -1.12 -1.52
C ARG A 101 -1.27 -0.30 -1.80
N LEU A 102 -1.64 0.56 -0.86
CA LEU A 102 -2.68 1.57 -1.09
C LEU A 102 -2.23 2.51 -2.21
N THR A 103 -2.97 2.52 -3.31
CA THR A 103 -2.79 3.42 -4.45
C THR A 103 -4.14 4.10 -4.75
N PRO A 104 -4.17 5.30 -5.32
CA PRO A 104 -5.44 6.02 -5.56
C PRO A 104 -6.37 5.28 -6.53
N SER A 105 -5.79 4.53 -7.46
CA SER A 105 -6.52 3.63 -8.35
C SER A 105 -5.74 2.34 -8.57
N TRP A 106 -6.44 1.21 -8.61
CA TRP A 106 -5.84 -0.07 -8.95
C TRP A 106 -6.83 -0.97 -9.68
N ARG A 107 -6.28 -1.99 -10.36
CA ARG A 107 -7.06 -3.00 -11.08
C ARG A 107 -7.26 -4.22 -10.18
N LEU A 108 -8.48 -4.74 -10.15
CA LEU A 108 -8.88 -5.96 -9.44
C LEU A 108 -9.49 -6.92 -10.42
N ASP A 109 -9.17 -8.20 -10.33
CA ASP A 109 -9.86 -9.22 -11.12
C ASP A 109 -11.01 -9.83 -10.30
N CYS A 110 -12.18 -9.92 -10.92
CA CYS A 110 -13.34 -10.56 -10.30
C CYS A 110 -13.23 -12.09 -10.46
N PRO A 111 -13.09 -12.91 -9.39
CA PRO A 111 -13.08 -14.37 -9.50
C PRO A 111 -14.32 -14.99 -10.13
N ALA A 112 -15.49 -14.33 -10.07
CA ALA A 112 -16.72 -14.88 -10.64
C ALA A 112 -16.86 -14.69 -12.15
N CYS A 113 -16.37 -13.57 -12.70
CA CYS A 113 -16.53 -13.24 -14.12
C CYS A 113 -15.20 -13.01 -14.86
N HIS A 114 -14.08 -13.16 -14.17
CA HIS A 114 -12.71 -12.94 -14.64
C HIS A 114 -12.50 -11.60 -15.35
N ASN A 115 -13.24 -10.57 -14.93
CA ASN A 115 -13.09 -9.22 -15.46
C ASN A 115 -12.22 -8.34 -14.59
N THR A 116 -11.44 -7.51 -15.26
CA THR A 116 -10.62 -6.48 -14.64
C THR A 116 -11.48 -5.26 -14.33
N LEU A 117 -11.77 -5.07 -13.05
CA LEU A 117 -12.45 -3.91 -12.47
C LEU A 117 -11.41 -2.86 -12.10
N THR A 118 -11.77 -1.59 -12.21
CA THR A 118 -10.97 -0.49 -11.67
C THR A 118 -11.60 -0.02 -10.38
N LEU A 119 -10.84 -0.11 -9.29
CA LEU A 119 -11.24 0.47 -8.01
C LEU A 119 -10.66 1.88 -7.91
N THR A 120 -11.54 2.83 -7.59
CA THR A 120 -11.16 4.21 -7.28
C THR A 120 -11.53 4.46 -5.83
N LEU A 121 -10.56 4.93 -5.03
CA LEU A 121 -10.84 5.36 -3.66
C LEU A 121 -11.67 6.63 -3.71
N GLU A 122 -12.85 6.62 -3.09
CA GLU A 122 -13.64 7.83 -2.93
C GLU A 122 -12.95 8.66 -1.83
N ALA A 123 -12.35 9.78 -2.22
CA ALA A 123 -11.72 10.69 -1.28
C ALA A 123 -12.82 11.43 -0.49
N GLU A 124 -13.32 10.78 0.56
CA GLU A 124 -14.28 11.31 1.53
C GLU A 124 -15.70 11.54 0.95
N PRO A 125 -16.75 10.93 1.52
CA PRO A 125 -18.10 11.34 1.19
C PRO A 125 -18.28 12.77 1.73
N VAL A 126 -18.24 13.76 0.85
CA VAL A 126 -18.78 15.09 1.17
C VAL A 126 -20.25 14.85 1.56
N PRO A 127 -20.64 15.11 2.82
CA PRO A 127 -22.02 14.91 3.25
C PRO A 127 -22.94 15.78 2.39
N SER A 128 -23.93 15.15 1.75
CA SER A 128 -24.90 15.77 0.84
C SER A 128 -25.85 16.79 1.51
N ASP A 129 -25.57 17.19 2.75
CA ASP A 129 -26.36 18.11 3.56
C ASP A 129 -25.77 19.52 3.53
N VAL A 130 -25.51 20.07 2.34
CA VAL A 130 -25.30 21.52 2.17
C VAL A 130 -26.40 22.03 1.24
N THR A 131 -27.62 22.11 1.80
CA THR A 131 -28.67 22.96 1.25
C THR A 131 -28.24 24.42 1.46
N PRO A 132 -28.00 25.23 0.40
CA PRO A 132 -27.81 26.65 0.59
C PRO A 132 -29.12 27.23 1.16
N ARG A 133 -29.08 27.70 2.42
CA ARG A 133 -30.14 28.55 2.95
C ARG A 133 -30.07 29.88 2.19
N ALA A 134 -31.10 30.13 1.38
CA ALA A 134 -31.39 31.41 0.75
C ALA A 134 -31.69 32.51 1.78
#